data_AF-A0A2R5G4I3-F1
#
_entry.id   AF-A0A2R5G4I3-F1
#
_cell.length_a   1.000
_cell.length_b   1.000
_cell.length_c   1.000
_cell.angle_alpha   90.00
_cell.angle_beta   90.00
_cell.angle_gamma   90.00
#
_symmetry.space_group_name_H-M   'P 1'
#
loop_
_entity.id
_entity.type
_entity.pdbx_description
1 polymer ?
#
loop_
_entity_poly.entity_id
_entity_poly.type
_entity_poly.pdbx_seq_one_letter_code
_entity_poly.pdbx_strand_id
1 'polypeptide(L)'
;MKQLTGSMPIAALPSSTAASSKKELLETIEWLQREGAATETNLKLLTAIVESILWSEESCTRFLQCGFDAAIELFDITSQNWEIEQARSSPHNPKNWDRYKLLEKTPHQ
;
A
#
# COMPACT_ATOMS: atom_id res chain seq x y z
N MET A 1 44.33 -13.55 30.29
CA MET A 1 42.86 -13.75 30.27
C MET A 1 42.27 -12.74 29.30
N LYS A 2 41.56 -13.20 28.26
CA LYS A 2 41.05 -12.36 27.15
C LYS A 2 39.71 -11.74 27.54
N GLN A 3 39.57 -10.42 27.35
CA GLN A 3 38.32 -9.68 27.55
C GLN A 3 37.27 -10.14 26.53
N LEU A 4 36.07 -10.45 27.00
CA LEU A 4 34.89 -10.69 26.17
C LEU A 4 34.34 -9.33 25.70
N THR A 5 34.88 -8.79 24.61
CA THR A 5 34.16 -7.78 23.83
C THR A 5 33.12 -8.50 22.98
N GLY A 6 31.96 -8.76 23.60
CA GLY A 6 30.80 -9.35 22.93
C GLY A 6 30.08 -8.34 22.04
N SER A 7 30.76 -7.81 21.03
CA SER A 7 30.09 -7.15 19.92
C SER A 7 29.57 -8.27 19.01
N MET A 8 28.30 -8.63 19.13
CA MET A 8 27.66 -9.48 18.13
C MET A 8 27.79 -8.79 16.77
N PRO A 9 28.31 -9.46 15.74
CA PRO A 9 28.20 -8.92 14.40
C PRO A 9 26.70 -8.86 14.10
N ILE A 10 26.19 -7.66 13.87
CA ILE A 10 24.90 -7.45 13.24
C ILE A 10 25.07 -8.10 11.86
N ALA A 11 24.73 -9.39 11.75
CA ALA A 11 24.54 -10.02 10.47
C ALA A 11 23.63 -9.08 9.70
N ALA A 12 24.14 -8.54 8.59
CA ALA A 12 23.39 -7.63 7.75
C ALA A 12 22.12 -8.37 7.34
N LEU A 13 21.04 -8.12 8.09
CA LEU A 13 19.74 -8.68 7.80
C LEU A 13 19.47 -8.31 6.34
N PRO A 14 19.10 -9.28 5.48
CA PRO A 14 18.75 -8.97 4.10
C PRO A 14 17.73 -7.83 4.13
N SER A 15 17.88 -6.85 3.24
CA SER A 15 16.99 -5.70 3.17
C SER A 15 15.55 -6.21 3.21
N SER A 16 14.86 -5.95 4.32
CA SER A 16 13.53 -6.50 4.54
C SER A 16 12.62 -6.01 3.41
N THR A 17 11.95 -6.93 2.72
CA THR A 17 10.87 -6.62 1.78
C THR A 17 9.85 -5.68 2.42
N ALA A 18 9.57 -5.87 3.71
CA ALA A 18 8.71 -5.00 4.49
C ALA A 18 9.23 -3.56 4.61
N ALA A 19 10.55 -3.34 4.67
CA ALA A 19 11.12 -1.98 4.67
C ALA A 19 10.93 -1.28 3.31
N SER A 20 11.03 -2.02 2.21
CA SER A 20 10.76 -1.49 0.86
C SER A 20 9.27 -1.18 0.67
N SER A 21 8.38 -2.08 1.08
CA SER A 21 6.92 -1.87 0.99
C SER A 21 6.44 -0.72 1.86
N LYS A 22 7.04 -0.55 3.06
CA LYS A 22 6.74 0.58 3.95
C LYS A 22 7.09 1.92 3.31
N LYS A 23 8.24 2.01 2.64
CA LYS A 23 8.66 3.21 1.92
C LYS A 23 7.69 3.57 0.79
N GLU A 24 7.32 2.59 -0.03
CA GLU A 24 6.40 2.80 -1.16
C GLU A 24 5.01 3.28 -0.72
N LEU A 25 4.53 2.79 0.43
CA LEU A 25 3.27 3.25 1.01
C LEU A 25 3.34 4.68 1.53
N LEU A 26 4.45 5.08 2.16
CA LEU A 26 4.65 6.47 2.57
C LEU A 26 4.67 7.41 1.35
N GLU A 27 5.37 7.03 0.28
CA GLU A 27 5.38 7.80 -0.99
C GLU A 27 3.97 7.92 -1.59
N THR A 28 3.16 6.86 -1.50
CA THR A 28 1.77 6.88 -1.94
C THR A 28 0.90 7.83 -1.10
N ILE A 29 1.09 7.85 0.22
CA ILE A 29 0.39 8.77 1.13
C ILE A 29 0.75 10.24 0.81
N GLU A 30 2.03 10.52 0.57
CA GLU A 30 2.49 11.85 0.17
C GLU A 30 1.88 12.30 -1.17
N TRP A 31 1.75 11.37 -2.13
CA TRP A 31 1.09 11.64 -3.38
C TRP A 31 -0.40 11.95 -3.18
N LEU A 32 -1.13 11.16 -2.39
CA LEU A 32 -2.55 11.41 -2.07
C LEU A 32 -2.76 12.78 -1.43
N GLN A 33 -1.85 13.21 -0.57
CA GLN A 33 -1.87 14.54 0.03
C GLN A 33 -1.70 15.64 -1.03
N ARG A 34 -0.72 15.48 -1.93
CA ARG A 34 -0.41 16.45 -3.00
C ARG A 34 -1.57 16.65 -3.96
N GLU A 35 -2.27 15.57 -4.30
CA GLU A 35 -3.41 15.59 -5.22
C GLU A 35 -4.72 16.03 -4.55
N GLY A 36 -4.72 16.25 -3.23
CA GLY A 36 -5.95 16.54 -2.47
C GLY A 36 -6.94 15.38 -2.46
N ALA A 37 -6.47 14.16 -2.73
CA ALA A 37 -7.28 12.95 -2.89
C ALA A 37 -7.72 12.34 -1.55
N ALA A 38 -7.15 12.82 -0.43
CA ALA A 38 -7.47 12.34 0.91
C ALA A 38 -7.57 13.51 1.90
N THR A 39 -8.49 13.40 2.85
CA THR A 39 -8.58 14.37 3.96
C THR A 39 -7.38 14.23 4.89
N GLU A 40 -7.10 15.26 5.67
CA GLU A 40 -6.02 15.21 6.68
C GLU A 40 -6.21 14.04 7.67
N THR A 41 -7.46 13.75 8.05
CA THR A 41 -7.80 12.61 8.90
C THR A 41 -7.46 11.28 8.24
N ASN A 42 -7.79 11.13 6.95
CA ASN A 42 -7.45 9.93 6.18
C ASN A 42 -5.93 9.76 6.14
N LEU A 43 -5.18 10.81 5.78
CA LEU A 43 -3.72 10.78 5.70
C LEU A 43 -3.08 10.37 7.04
N LYS A 44 -3.52 10.97 8.16
CA LYS A 44 -3.06 10.62 9.50
C LYS A 44 -3.29 9.15 9.85
N LEU A 45 -4.45 8.60 9.47
CA LEU A 45 -4.76 7.19 9.70
C LEU A 45 -3.86 6.28 8.85
N LEU A 46 -3.69 6.59 7.56
CA LEU A 46 -2.82 5.82 6.65
C LEU A 46 -1.37 5.82 7.18
N THR A 47 -0.84 6.98 7.59
CA THR A 47 0.51 7.09 8.17
C THR A 47 0.63 6.27 9.46
N ALA A 48 -0.34 6.37 10.38
CA ALA A 48 -0.30 5.62 11.63
C ALA A 48 -0.30 4.10 11.42
N ILE A 49 -1.01 3.61 10.40
CA ILE A 49 -1.02 2.19 10.04
C ILE A 49 0.35 1.75 9.50
N VAL A 50 0.94 2.54 8.60
CA VAL A 50 2.26 2.26 8.02
C VAL A 50 3.38 2.35 9.08
N GLU A 51 3.25 3.25 10.05
CA GLU A 51 4.20 3.42 11.14
C GLU A 51 4.02 2.42 12.28
N SER A 52 2.89 1.72 12.36
CA SER A 52 2.56 0.78 13.43
C SER A 52 3.63 -0.29 13.65
N ILE A 53 3.92 -0.58 14.92
CA ILE A 53 4.78 -1.71 15.31
C ILE A 53 4.17 -3.07 14.98
N LEU A 54 2.86 -3.11 14.71
CA LEU A 54 2.12 -4.31 14.29
C LEU A 54 2.22 -4.56 12.77
N TRP A 55 3.08 -3.80 12.07
CA TRP A 55 3.27 -3.94 10.63
C TRP A 55 3.78 -5.34 10.26
N SER A 56 3.04 -6.01 9.38
CA SER A 56 3.39 -7.29 8.78
C SER A 56 3.05 -7.28 7.27
N GLU A 57 3.60 -8.21 6.49
CA GLU A 57 3.25 -8.35 5.07
C GLU A 57 1.73 -8.64 4.89
N GLU A 58 1.13 -9.38 5.83
CA GLU A 58 -0.31 -9.61 5.87
C GLU A 58 -1.10 -8.30 6.11
N SER A 59 -0.67 -7.48 7.07
CA SER A 59 -1.31 -6.19 7.35
C SER A 59 -1.17 -5.22 6.17
N CYS A 60 -0.01 -5.23 5.51
CA CYS A 60 0.24 -4.50 4.28
C CYS A 60 -0.72 -4.92 3.16
N THR A 61 -0.90 -6.23 2.97
CA THR A 61 -1.80 -6.80 1.95
C THR A 61 -3.25 -6.37 2.20
N ARG A 62 -3.74 -6.51 3.44
CA ARG A 62 -5.10 -6.11 3.83
C ARG A 62 -5.34 -4.61 3.66
N PHE A 63 -4.33 -3.80 3.99
CA PHE A 63 -4.40 -2.35 3.82
C PHE A 63 -4.45 -1.94 2.35
N LEU A 64 -3.60 -2.54 1.51
CA LEU A 64 -3.61 -2.33 0.06
C LEU A 64 -4.97 -2.70 -0.52
N GLN A 65 -5.52 -3.86 -0.13
CA GLN A 65 -6.86 -4.29 -0.57
C GLN A 65 -7.94 -3.29 -0.19
N CYS A 66 -7.96 -2.82 1.06
CA CYS A 66 -8.90 -1.78 1.48
C CYS A 66 -8.77 -0.50 0.65
N GLY A 67 -7.54 -0.10 0.30
CA GLY A 67 -7.29 1.04 -0.57
C GLY A 67 -7.79 0.82 -2.01
N PHE A 68 -7.60 -0.39 -2.56
CA PHE A 68 -8.12 -0.75 -3.88
C PHE A 68 -9.64 -0.78 -3.91
N ASP A 69 -10.30 -1.34 -2.89
CA ASP A 69 -11.75 -1.38 -2.79
C ASP A 69 -12.34 0.04 -2.77
N ALA A 70 -11.75 0.94 -1.97
CA ALA A 70 -12.17 2.35 -1.93
C ALA A 70 -11.96 3.08 -3.26
N ALA A 71 -10.85 2.81 -3.95
CA ALA A 71 -10.58 3.40 -5.27
C ALA A 71 -11.58 2.89 -6.32
N ILE A 72 -11.94 1.60 -6.28
CA ILE A 72 -12.95 1.01 -7.16
C ILE A 72 -14.31 1.65 -6.89
N GLU A 73 -14.72 1.78 -5.63
CA GLU A 73 -15.99 2.41 -5.27
C GLU A 73 -16.06 3.86 -5.76
N LEU A 74 -14.98 4.64 -5.56
CA LEU A 74 -14.90 6.00 -6.07
C LEU A 74 -14.95 6.05 -7.60
N PHE A 75 -14.24 5.17 -8.28
CA PHE A 75 -14.28 5.08 -9.75
C PHE A 75 -15.68 4.71 -10.24
N ASP A 76 -16.32 3.73 -9.63
CA ASP A 76 -17.66 3.27 -9.99
C ASP A 76 -18.70 4.39 -9.77
N ILE A 77 -18.57 5.21 -8.72
CA ILE A 77 -19.42 6.40 -8.48
C ILE A 77 -19.16 7.50 -9.53
N THR A 78 -17.90 7.79 -9.83
CA THR A 78 -17.53 8.90 -10.72
C THR A 78 -17.71 8.57 -12.21
N SER A 79 -17.73 7.29 -12.57
CA SER A 79 -17.89 6.81 -13.94
C SER A 79 -19.30 6.35 -14.30
N GLN A 80 -20.31 6.53 -13.43
CA GLN A 80 -21.69 6.07 -13.66
C GLN A 80 -22.31 6.54 -14.99
N ASN A 81 -21.89 7.71 -15.49
CA ASN A 81 -22.38 8.31 -16.73
C ASN A 81 -21.46 8.08 -17.94
N TRP A 82 -20.39 7.29 -17.78
CA TRP A 82 -19.47 6.99 -18.86
C TRP A 82 -20.03 5.87 -19.72
N GLU A 83 -19.62 5.83 -20.99
CA GLU A 83 -19.86 4.65 -21.82
C GLU A 83 -19.15 3.44 -21.21
N ILE A 84 -19.83 2.28 -21.19
CA ILE A 84 -19.35 1.09 -20.49
C ILE A 84 -17.94 0.69 -20.96
N GLU A 85 -17.71 0.70 -22.28
CA GLU A 85 -16.40 0.37 -22.85
C GLU A 85 -15.33 1.43 -22.52
N GLN A 86 -15.73 2.69 -22.36
CA GLN A 86 -14.83 3.76 -21.92
C GLN A 86 -14.42 3.58 -20.45
N ALA A 87 -15.38 3.29 -19.56
CA ALA A 87 -15.10 3.03 -18.15
C ALA A 87 -14.25 1.75 -17.97
N ARG A 88 -14.52 0.71 -18.76
CA ARG A 88 -13.81 -0.57 -18.69
C ARG A 88 -12.36 -0.48 -19.14
N SER A 89 -12.09 0.26 -20.21
CA SER A 89 -10.74 0.39 -20.78
C SER A 89 -9.92 1.53 -20.17
N SER A 90 -10.54 2.37 -19.34
CA SER A 90 -9.88 3.54 -18.76
C SER A 90 -8.65 3.17 -17.92
N PRO A 91 -7.51 3.87 -18.09
CA PRO A 91 -6.36 3.73 -17.21
C PRO A 91 -6.66 4.20 -15.78
N HIS A 92 -7.72 4.98 -15.59
CA HIS A 92 -8.19 5.41 -14.27
C HIS A 92 -9.03 4.36 -13.55
N ASN A 93 -9.45 3.30 -14.23
CA ASN A 93 -10.16 2.19 -13.60
C ASN A 93 -9.15 1.36 -12.77
N PRO A 94 -9.28 1.29 -11.44
CA PRO A 94 -8.31 0.59 -10.60
C PRO A 94 -8.18 -0.90 -10.91
N LYS A 95 -9.23 -1.52 -11.49
CA LYS A 95 -9.20 -2.93 -11.94
C LYS A 95 -8.17 -3.17 -13.05
N ASN A 96 -7.76 -2.12 -13.77
CA ASN A 96 -6.74 -2.21 -14.80
C ASN A 96 -5.31 -2.09 -14.27
N TRP A 97 -5.11 -1.68 -13.01
CA TRP A 97 -3.78 -1.46 -12.44
C TRP A 97 -3.05 -2.78 -12.18
N ASP A 98 -1.77 -2.86 -12.55
CA ASP A 98 -0.98 -4.09 -12.43
C ASP A 98 -0.85 -4.57 -10.98
N ARG A 99 -0.79 -3.64 -10.02
CA ARG A 99 -0.78 -3.94 -8.58
C ARG A 99 -2.07 -4.63 -8.12
N TYR A 100 -3.24 -4.18 -8.61
CA TYR A 100 -4.52 -4.80 -8.29
C TYR A 100 -4.58 -6.22 -8.83
N LYS A 101 -4.18 -6.42 -10.09
CA LYS A 101 -4.09 -7.74 -10.74
C LYS A 101 -3.15 -8.71 -10.04
N LEU A 102 -2.09 -8.21 -9.39
CA LEU A 102 -1.19 -9.03 -8.58
C LEU A 102 -1.86 -9.47 -7.28
N LEU A 103 -2.58 -8.58 -6.61
CA LEU A 103 -3.28 -8.89 -5.36
C LEU A 103 -4.42 -9.89 -5.56
N GLU A 104 -5.18 -9.77 -6.65
CA GLU A 104 -6.26 -10.72 -7.00
C GLU A 104 -5.74 -12.16 -7.18
N LYS A 105 -4.48 -12.32 -7.60
CA LYS A 105 -3.85 -13.63 -7.82
C LYS A 105 -3.23 -14.25 -6.58
N THR A 106 -3.17 -13.52 -5.47
CA THR A 106 -2.53 -13.99 -4.24
C THR A 106 -3.58 -14.73 -3.41
N PRO A 107 -3.46 -16.06 -3.18
CA PRO A 107 -4.45 -16.80 -2.41
C PRO A 107 -4.43 -16.31 -0.96
N HIS A 108 -5.60 -15.94 -0.45
CA HIS A 108 -5.81 -15.74 0.98
C HIS A 108 -5.70 -17.10 1.68
N GLN A 109 -4.53 -17.39 2.26
CA GLN A 109 -4.37 -18.48 3.23
C GLN A 109 -4.75 -18.00 4.62
#